data_AF-A0A2A2QBF1-F1
#
_entry.id   AF-A0A2A2QBF1-F1
#
_cell.length_a   1.000
_cell.length_b   1.000
_cell.length_c   1.000
_cell.angle_alpha   90.00
_cell.angle_beta   90.00
_cell.angle_gamma   90.00
#
_symmetry.space_group_name_H-M   'P 1'
#
loop_
_entity.id
_entity.type
_entity.pdbx_description
1 polymer ?
#
loop_
_entity_poly.entity_id
_entity_poly.type
_entity_poly.pdbx_seq_one_letter_code
_entity_poly.pdbx_strand_id
1 'polypeptide(L)'
;INGAAGGTRIDQHRPNPAGHGTAGSLYSIYANLYNRVVGAKLTHGIRGLFWHQGEQNQGSGGIDPDYDYKFYQQYFVDISAAWKQDFPNLRNYYLFQIWPAACGDTSRNDQLREVQRTLPRLYSNMKAMSTHGIVPGSSCHYSPAGYQVFSDRIGPLVEQDVYGYVPPGPMTAPNLQQAYFTTPAKNEIALVFDQNVAWSPGAPTMLFLANSAGATSGSVSTGSATGNTVKLQVAGASSAATITYLKGLVSWQQSNLLVGYNGVAALTFADVAIGTLTPYQSWATNPAQGLTAGVNDGPTDDPDLDGIENQLEFVLGGAPIVSSQAPLPTLTKSTGSWVFAYNRSFASRPPGTTQIVEYGDNLSGWTQLTIPAGNTTNVTITPQGNTDRVEVTLPVLGAAGFARLKVTQ
;
A
#
# COMPACT_ATOMS: atom_id res chain seq x y z
N ILE A 1 -8.54 31.98 -9.67
CA ILE A 1 -9.39 32.08 -10.90
C ILE A 1 -10.35 30.90 -10.89
N ASN A 2 -11.65 31.12 -11.04
CA ASN A 2 -12.64 30.04 -10.97
C ASN A 2 -12.79 29.35 -12.35
N GLY A 3 -12.56 28.04 -12.38
CA GLY A 3 -12.78 27.16 -13.54
C GLY A 3 -13.85 26.07 -13.31
N ALA A 4 -14.52 26.07 -12.16
CA ALA A 4 -15.48 25.04 -11.81
C ALA A 4 -16.77 25.12 -12.66
N ALA A 5 -17.37 23.96 -12.93
CA ALA A 5 -18.64 23.83 -13.65
C ALA A 5 -19.47 22.71 -13.02
N GLY A 6 -20.70 23.03 -12.60
CA GLY A 6 -21.57 22.09 -11.89
C GLY A 6 -22.10 20.98 -12.80
N GLY A 7 -22.28 19.78 -12.24
CA GLY A 7 -22.88 18.64 -12.95
C GLY A 7 -22.03 18.06 -14.08
N THR A 8 -20.71 18.27 -14.04
CA THR A 8 -19.79 17.86 -15.11
C THR A 8 -18.95 16.66 -14.73
N ARG A 9 -18.62 15.85 -15.73
CA ARG A 9 -17.69 14.73 -15.67
C ARG A 9 -16.29 15.15 -16.11
N ILE A 10 -15.26 14.43 -15.68
CA ILE A 10 -13.86 14.74 -15.99
C ILE A 10 -13.55 14.78 -17.50
N ASP A 11 -14.22 13.99 -18.34
CA ASP A 11 -14.03 14.01 -19.80
C ASP A 11 -14.36 15.37 -20.41
N GLN A 12 -15.28 16.13 -19.79
CA GLN A 12 -15.70 17.45 -20.24
C GLN A 12 -14.70 18.57 -19.84
N HIS A 13 -13.75 18.27 -18.96
CA HIS A 13 -12.69 19.19 -18.53
C HIS A 13 -11.42 19.07 -19.38
N ARG A 14 -11.44 18.23 -20.43
CA ARG A 14 -10.27 18.03 -21.30
C ARG A 14 -9.93 19.27 -22.12
N PRO A 15 -8.64 19.53 -22.40
CA PRO A 15 -8.24 20.56 -23.34
C PRO A 15 -8.69 20.19 -24.77
N ASN A 16 -8.98 21.21 -25.58
CA ASN A 16 -9.28 21.01 -26.99
C ASN A 16 -7.98 20.72 -27.77
N PRO A 17 -7.86 19.60 -28.50
CA PRO A 17 -6.64 19.26 -29.25
C PRO A 17 -6.34 20.23 -30.40
N ALA A 18 -7.34 20.96 -30.90
CA ALA A 18 -7.14 22.00 -31.92
C ALA A 18 -6.61 23.32 -31.35
N GLY A 19 -6.59 23.47 -30.01
CA GLY A 19 -6.06 24.64 -29.33
C GLY A 19 -6.76 24.88 -28.00
N HIS A 20 -6.00 24.99 -26.91
CA HIS A 20 -6.53 25.01 -25.54
C HIS A 20 -7.48 26.19 -25.23
N GLY A 21 -7.34 27.31 -25.92
CA GLY A 21 -8.24 28.47 -25.80
C GLY A 21 -9.51 28.38 -26.66
N THR A 22 -9.64 27.36 -27.50
CA THR A 22 -10.77 27.21 -28.42
C THR A 22 -11.93 26.52 -27.72
N ALA A 23 -12.94 27.31 -27.33
CA ALA A 23 -14.18 26.80 -26.77
C ALA A 23 -15.02 26.04 -27.82
N GLY A 24 -15.90 25.16 -27.34
CA GLY A 24 -16.80 24.34 -28.15
C GLY A 24 -17.70 23.47 -27.27
N SER A 25 -18.67 22.77 -27.87
CA SER A 25 -19.66 21.97 -27.11
C SER A 25 -19.02 20.95 -26.16
N LEU A 26 -17.84 20.42 -26.49
CA LEU A 26 -17.12 19.42 -25.68
C LEU A 26 -15.95 19.99 -24.85
N TYR A 27 -15.47 21.20 -25.14
CA TYR A 27 -14.19 21.71 -24.60
C TYR A 27 -14.31 23.07 -23.91
N SER A 28 -15.53 23.56 -23.71
CA SER A 28 -15.75 24.91 -23.15
C SER A 28 -15.18 25.08 -21.75
N ILE A 29 -15.15 24.05 -20.91
CA ILE A 29 -14.76 24.20 -19.51
C ILE A 29 -13.27 24.55 -19.39
N TYR A 30 -12.40 23.75 -20.02
CA TYR A 30 -10.98 24.01 -20.06
C TYR A 30 -10.67 25.35 -20.74
N ALA A 31 -11.26 25.59 -21.93
CA ALA A 31 -11.02 26.80 -22.69
C ALA A 31 -11.43 28.06 -21.93
N ASN A 32 -12.54 28.02 -21.19
CA ASN A 32 -12.97 29.14 -20.35
C ASN A 32 -12.02 29.42 -19.20
N LEU A 33 -11.48 28.38 -18.53
CA LEU A 33 -10.45 28.58 -17.51
C LEU A 33 -9.18 29.18 -18.12
N TYR A 34 -8.69 28.60 -19.22
CA TYR A 34 -7.51 29.08 -19.94
C TYR A 34 -7.66 30.56 -20.33
N ASN A 35 -8.76 30.92 -20.99
CA ASN A 35 -8.99 32.30 -21.46
C ASN A 35 -9.13 33.29 -20.30
N ARG A 36 -9.68 32.89 -19.15
CA ARG A 36 -9.70 33.73 -17.93
C ARG A 36 -8.28 33.98 -17.40
N VAL A 37 -7.43 32.96 -17.35
CA VAL A 37 -6.05 33.10 -16.88
C VAL A 37 -5.20 33.95 -17.85
N VAL A 38 -5.35 33.73 -19.16
CA VAL A 38 -4.70 34.54 -20.20
C VAL A 38 -5.16 35.99 -20.14
N GLY A 39 -6.48 36.24 -20.09
CA GLY A 39 -7.04 37.58 -19.99
C GLY A 39 -6.60 38.32 -18.73
N ALA A 40 -6.43 37.61 -17.62
CA ALA A 40 -5.88 38.15 -16.37
C ALA A 40 -4.35 38.34 -16.41
N LYS A 41 -3.66 37.90 -17.48
CA LYS A 41 -2.19 37.89 -17.62
C LYS A 41 -1.48 37.11 -16.52
N LEU A 42 -2.09 36.00 -16.07
CA LEU A 42 -1.62 35.20 -14.93
C LEU A 42 -1.06 33.83 -15.33
N THR A 43 -0.76 33.56 -16.62
CA THR A 43 -0.26 32.24 -17.06
C THR A 43 0.98 31.79 -16.28
N HIS A 44 1.86 32.73 -15.91
CA HIS A 44 3.05 32.45 -15.08
C HIS A 44 2.82 32.70 -13.58
N GLY A 45 1.63 33.15 -13.17
CA GLY A 45 1.28 33.47 -11.79
C GLY A 45 0.55 32.35 -11.04
N ILE A 46 0.09 31.32 -11.73
CA ILE A 46 -0.59 30.18 -11.10
C ILE A 46 0.44 29.32 -10.36
N ARG A 47 0.27 29.15 -9.05
CA ARG A 47 1.17 28.35 -8.18
C ARG A 47 0.55 27.04 -7.71
N GLY A 48 -0.78 27.00 -7.61
CA GLY A 48 -1.52 25.84 -7.14
C GLY A 48 -2.90 25.72 -7.79
N LEU A 49 -3.44 24.51 -7.75
CA LEU A 49 -4.75 24.15 -8.28
C LEU A 49 -5.54 23.39 -7.22
N PHE A 50 -6.80 23.78 -7.01
CA PHE A 50 -7.75 23.06 -6.17
C PHE A 50 -8.71 22.28 -7.07
N TRP A 51 -8.84 20.98 -6.83
CA TRP A 51 -9.70 20.09 -7.60
C TRP A 51 -10.65 19.33 -6.69
N HIS A 52 -11.93 19.66 -6.79
CA HIS A 52 -13.03 18.92 -6.16
C HIS A 52 -14.07 18.65 -7.24
N GLN A 53 -14.03 17.42 -7.76
CA GLN A 53 -14.89 16.93 -8.81
C GLN A 53 -14.82 15.41 -8.78
N GLY A 54 -15.91 14.75 -9.15
CA GLY A 54 -15.96 13.31 -9.42
C GLY A 54 -17.36 12.75 -9.32
N GLU A 55 -18.28 13.49 -8.74
CA GLU A 55 -19.67 13.11 -8.48
C GLU A 55 -20.35 12.51 -9.73
N GLN A 56 -20.08 13.06 -10.92
CA GLN A 56 -20.68 12.56 -12.16
C GLN A 56 -19.92 11.41 -12.83
N ASN A 57 -18.77 11.00 -12.29
CA ASN A 57 -17.93 9.91 -12.78
C ASN A 57 -18.08 8.62 -11.96
N GLN A 58 -19.10 8.56 -11.12
CA GLN A 58 -19.42 7.39 -10.31
C GLN A 58 -20.23 6.32 -11.08
N GLY A 59 -20.64 6.60 -12.33
CA GLY A 59 -21.38 5.68 -13.20
C GLY A 59 -20.61 5.34 -14.49
N SER A 60 -21.35 5.09 -15.57
CA SER A 60 -20.82 4.79 -16.92
C SER A 60 -21.40 5.74 -17.98
N GLY A 61 -21.57 7.01 -17.62
CA GLY A 61 -22.20 8.03 -18.47
C GLY A 61 -21.19 8.83 -19.32
N GLY A 62 -19.91 8.49 -19.23
CA GLY A 62 -18.82 9.09 -19.98
C GLY A 62 -18.84 8.72 -21.46
N ILE A 63 -17.81 9.21 -22.16
CA ILE A 63 -17.62 8.97 -23.60
C ILE A 63 -17.05 7.58 -23.90
N ASP A 64 -16.52 6.89 -22.89
CA ASP A 64 -15.88 5.59 -23.03
C ASP A 64 -16.86 4.45 -22.72
N PRO A 65 -16.69 3.27 -23.34
CA PRO A 65 -17.65 2.16 -23.24
C PRO A 65 -17.47 1.32 -21.94
N ASP A 66 -17.26 1.95 -20.80
CA ASP A 66 -17.15 1.30 -19.48
C ASP A 66 -17.47 2.30 -18.36
N TYR A 67 -17.32 1.89 -17.10
CA TYR A 67 -17.47 2.79 -15.95
C TYR A 67 -16.39 3.88 -15.95
N ASP A 68 -16.82 5.11 -15.73
CA ASP A 68 -16.01 6.32 -15.87
C ASP A 68 -14.77 6.35 -14.97
N TYR A 69 -14.86 5.73 -13.77
CA TYR A 69 -13.73 5.68 -12.84
C TYR A 69 -12.47 5.04 -13.45
N LYS A 70 -12.64 4.10 -14.40
CA LYS A 70 -11.52 3.41 -15.05
C LYS A 70 -10.67 4.35 -15.92
N PHE A 71 -11.27 5.42 -16.43
CA PHE A 71 -10.61 6.41 -17.28
C PHE A 71 -10.22 7.68 -16.50
N TYR A 72 -10.77 7.87 -15.31
CA TYR A 72 -10.59 9.07 -14.50
C TYR A 72 -9.11 9.41 -14.25
N GLN A 73 -8.28 8.42 -13.93
CA GLN A 73 -6.85 8.64 -13.71
C GLN A 73 -6.17 9.21 -14.95
N GLN A 74 -6.38 8.59 -16.11
CA GLN A 74 -5.75 9.01 -17.36
C GLN A 74 -6.23 10.41 -17.76
N TYR A 75 -7.53 10.68 -17.64
CA TYR A 75 -8.05 12.01 -17.93
C TYR A 75 -7.50 13.08 -16.99
N PHE A 76 -7.32 12.77 -15.71
CA PHE A 76 -6.66 13.71 -14.79
C PHE A 76 -5.20 13.96 -15.20
N VAL A 77 -4.46 12.92 -15.60
CA VAL A 77 -3.09 13.05 -16.13
C VAL A 77 -3.05 13.95 -17.35
N ASP A 78 -3.93 13.73 -18.34
CA ASP A 78 -3.98 14.53 -19.57
C ASP A 78 -4.31 16.01 -19.28
N ILE A 79 -5.30 16.25 -18.41
CA ILE A 79 -5.72 17.60 -18.02
C ILE A 79 -4.59 18.31 -17.26
N SER A 80 -3.94 17.61 -16.32
CA SER A 80 -2.88 18.20 -15.51
C SER A 80 -1.61 18.48 -16.32
N ALA A 81 -1.30 17.65 -17.33
CA ALA A 81 -0.24 17.90 -18.29
C ALA A 81 -0.54 19.17 -19.10
N ALA A 82 -1.77 19.35 -19.58
CA ALA A 82 -2.18 20.56 -20.27
C ALA A 82 -2.09 21.80 -19.37
N TRP A 83 -2.55 21.72 -18.11
CA TRP A 83 -2.36 22.83 -17.16
C TRP A 83 -0.89 23.14 -16.94
N LYS A 84 -0.01 22.14 -16.90
CA LYS A 84 1.42 22.36 -16.73
C LYS A 84 2.06 23.04 -17.95
N GLN A 85 1.60 22.70 -19.16
CA GLN A 85 1.99 23.37 -20.40
C GLN A 85 1.54 24.84 -20.42
N ASP A 86 0.28 25.10 -20.08
CA ASP A 86 -0.29 26.45 -20.17
C ASP A 86 0.09 27.35 -18.99
N PHE A 87 0.32 26.73 -17.81
CA PHE A 87 0.65 27.40 -16.55
C PHE A 87 1.97 26.84 -15.98
N PRO A 88 3.13 27.23 -16.54
CA PRO A 88 4.41 26.56 -16.25
C PRO A 88 4.83 26.60 -14.77
N ASN A 89 4.39 27.61 -14.02
CA ASN A 89 4.68 27.77 -12.59
C ASN A 89 3.71 27.04 -11.66
N LEU A 90 2.71 26.34 -12.18
CA LEU A 90 1.86 25.45 -11.39
C LEU A 90 2.70 24.33 -10.80
N ARG A 91 2.74 24.24 -9.47
CA ARG A 91 3.54 23.24 -8.76
C ARG A 91 2.71 22.37 -7.83
N ASN A 92 1.65 22.92 -7.24
CA ASN A 92 0.90 22.25 -6.17
C ASN A 92 -0.52 21.87 -6.61
N TYR A 93 -0.96 20.67 -6.28
CA TYR A 93 -2.29 20.17 -6.57
C TYR A 93 -2.98 19.76 -5.26
N TYR A 94 -4.15 20.34 -5.00
CA TYR A 94 -4.96 20.07 -3.81
C TYR A 94 -6.23 19.36 -4.25
N LEU A 95 -6.27 18.05 -4.03
CA LEU A 95 -7.36 17.17 -4.42
C LEU A 95 -8.30 16.95 -3.23
N PHE A 96 -9.60 16.95 -3.48
CA PHE A 96 -10.60 16.57 -2.49
C PHE A 96 -11.26 15.26 -2.91
N GLN A 97 -11.16 14.23 -2.07
CA GLN A 97 -11.90 12.98 -2.30
C GLN A 97 -13.38 13.26 -2.07
N ILE A 98 -14.23 12.91 -3.04
CA ILE A 98 -15.66 13.23 -3.00
C ILE A 98 -16.36 12.48 -1.86
N TRP A 99 -17.55 12.96 -1.51
CA TRP A 99 -18.43 12.32 -0.54
C TRP A 99 -18.99 10.98 -1.07
N PRO A 100 -19.25 9.97 -0.21
CA PRO A 100 -19.84 8.70 -0.67
C PRO A 100 -21.20 8.92 -1.33
N ALA A 101 -21.37 8.35 -2.54
CA ALA A 101 -22.63 8.36 -3.29
C ALA A 101 -23.22 9.77 -3.51
N ALA A 102 -22.38 10.76 -3.77
CA ALA A 102 -22.81 12.15 -3.97
C ALA A 102 -23.24 12.44 -5.40
N CYS A 103 -24.49 12.84 -5.61
CA CYS A 103 -25.12 13.14 -6.91
C CYS A 103 -25.06 11.98 -7.93
N GLY A 104 -25.92 12.04 -8.95
CA GLY A 104 -25.81 11.20 -10.15
C GLY A 104 -26.00 9.69 -9.92
N ASP A 105 -25.45 8.90 -10.84
CA ASP A 105 -25.30 7.45 -10.71
C ASP A 105 -24.18 7.14 -9.72
N THR A 106 -24.46 6.34 -8.70
CA THR A 106 -23.54 6.07 -7.60
C THR A 106 -22.98 4.64 -7.61
N SER A 107 -23.16 3.91 -8.72
CA SER A 107 -22.85 2.48 -8.85
C SER A 107 -21.38 2.10 -8.62
N ARG A 108 -20.45 3.03 -8.85
CA ARG A 108 -18.99 2.85 -8.68
C ARG A 108 -18.33 3.94 -7.85
N ASN A 109 -19.07 4.50 -6.90
CA ASN A 109 -18.61 5.61 -6.07
C ASN A 109 -17.33 5.31 -5.24
N ASP A 110 -17.18 4.09 -4.77
CA ASP A 110 -16.06 3.64 -3.95
C ASP A 110 -14.81 3.42 -4.82
N GLN A 111 -14.94 2.82 -6.01
CA GLN A 111 -13.83 2.69 -6.95
C GLN A 111 -13.35 4.06 -7.46
N LEU A 112 -14.26 5.01 -7.71
CA LEU A 112 -13.84 6.37 -8.07
C LEU A 112 -13.05 7.04 -6.94
N ARG A 113 -13.50 6.91 -5.70
CA ARG A 113 -12.78 7.46 -4.54
C ARG A 113 -11.42 6.79 -4.35
N GLU A 114 -11.28 5.51 -4.67
CA GLU A 114 -9.98 4.82 -4.72
C GLU A 114 -9.03 5.43 -5.76
N VAL A 115 -9.53 5.76 -6.95
CA VAL A 115 -8.73 6.49 -7.97
C VAL A 115 -8.28 7.85 -7.41
N GLN A 116 -9.18 8.62 -6.79
CA GLN A 116 -8.82 9.90 -6.17
C GLN A 116 -7.80 9.75 -5.03
N ARG A 117 -7.91 8.68 -4.22
CA ARG A 117 -6.97 8.40 -3.13
C ARG A 117 -5.56 8.08 -3.63
N THR A 118 -5.45 7.42 -4.77
CA THR A 118 -4.18 6.91 -5.31
C THR A 118 -3.51 7.86 -6.30
N LEU A 119 -4.25 8.82 -6.87
CA LEU A 119 -3.70 9.87 -7.75
C LEU A 119 -2.42 10.54 -7.21
N PRO A 120 -2.29 10.91 -5.92
CA PRO A 120 -1.08 11.52 -5.38
C PRO A 120 0.21 10.72 -5.62
N ARG A 121 0.14 9.39 -5.84
CA ARG A 121 1.30 8.56 -6.16
C ARG A 121 1.97 8.93 -7.49
N LEU A 122 1.26 9.61 -8.37
CA LEU A 122 1.74 10.01 -9.70
C LEU A 122 2.35 11.42 -9.72
N TYR A 123 2.31 12.16 -8.61
CA TYR A 123 2.70 13.58 -8.57
C TYR A 123 3.59 13.87 -7.37
N SER A 124 4.68 14.60 -7.58
CA SER A 124 5.59 14.99 -6.49
C SER A 124 4.93 15.95 -5.47
N ASN A 125 3.96 16.75 -5.92
CA ASN A 125 3.35 17.83 -5.13
C ASN A 125 1.81 17.81 -5.25
N MET A 126 1.21 16.65 -5.02
CA MET A 126 -0.24 16.53 -4.87
C MET A 126 -0.60 16.10 -3.46
N LYS A 127 -1.58 16.79 -2.87
CA LYS A 127 -2.13 16.46 -1.55
C LYS A 127 -3.62 16.19 -1.67
N ALA A 128 -4.05 15.07 -1.12
CA ALA A 128 -5.46 14.70 -1.05
C ALA A 128 -6.04 15.02 0.33
N MET A 129 -7.24 15.59 0.34
CA MET A 129 -8.01 15.92 1.53
C MET A 129 -9.32 15.14 1.56
N SER A 130 -9.67 14.62 2.74
CA SER A 130 -10.93 13.92 2.94
C SER A 130 -12.06 14.89 3.25
N THR A 131 -13.19 14.66 2.62
CA THR A 131 -14.43 15.39 2.86
C THR A 131 -15.42 14.61 3.74
N HIS A 132 -15.13 13.33 4.03
CA HIS A 132 -15.99 12.37 4.75
C HIS A 132 -16.39 12.81 6.16
N GLY A 133 -15.57 13.64 6.80
CA GLY A 133 -15.88 14.20 8.12
C GLY A 133 -16.84 15.40 8.10
N ILE A 134 -17.37 15.80 6.94
CA ILE A 134 -18.15 17.04 6.75
C ILE A 134 -19.52 16.67 6.18
N VAL A 135 -20.61 16.79 6.94
CA VAL A 135 -21.94 16.46 6.40
C VAL A 135 -22.34 17.48 5.33
N PRO A 136 -22.71 17.04 4.11
CA PRO A 136 -23.30 17.92 3.11
C PRO A 136 -24.61 18.56 3.63
N GLY A 137 -24.86 19.82 3.25
CA GLY A 137 -26.10 20.53 3.62
C GLY A 137 -27.33 20.09 2.81
N SER A 138 -27.11 19.30 1.76
CA SER A 138 -28.12 18.66 0.90
C SER A 138 -27.65 17.26 0.52
N SER A 139 -28.39 16.52 -0.32
CA SER A 139 -28.00 15.16 -0.73
C SER A 139 -26.63 15.04 -1.40
N CYS A 140 -26.06 16.14 -1.93
CA CYS A 140 -24.71 16.09 -2.50
C CYS A 140 -23.90 17.39 -2.52
N HIS A 141 -24.43 18.50 -1.99
CA HIS A 141 -23.69 19.76 -1.87
C HIS A 141 -23.48 20.16 -0.42
N TYR A 142 -22.30 20.69 -0.11
CA TYR A 142 -21.95 21.21 1.20
C TYR A 142 -22.66 22.53 1.49
N SER A 143 -23.01 22.73 2.76
CA SER A 143 -23.45 24.05 3.23
C SER A 143 -22.28 25.04 3.21
N PRO A 144 -22.53 26.35 3.33
CA PRO A 144 -21.46 27.33 3.52
C PRO A 144 -20.51 26.97 4.67
N ALA A 145 -21.05 26.46 5.79
CA ALA A 145 -20.24 25.98 6.91
C ALA A 145 -19.38 24.76 6.53
N GLY A 146 -19.90 23.84 5.72
CA GLY A 146 -19.11 22.72 5.19
C GLY A 146 -17.95 23.19 4.32
N TYR A 147 -18.17 24.15 3.43
CA TYR A 147 -17.09 24.74 2.63
C TYR A 147 -16.08 25.53 3.46
N GLN A 148 -16.49 26.14 4.58
CA GLN A 148 -15.53 26.73 5.53
C GLN A 148 -14.56 25.67 6.05
N VAL A 149 -15.06 24.48 6.41
CA VAL A 149 -14.19 23.36 6.86
C VAL A 149 -13.22 22.90 5.75
N PHE A 150 -13.63 22.94 4.47
CA PHE A 150 -12.70 22.69 3.35
C PHE A 150 -11.55 23.69 3.37
N SER A 151 -11.88 24.98 3.51
CA SER A 151 -10.90 26.06 3.57
C SER A 151 -9.95 25.88 4.76
N ASP A 152 -10.49 25.62 5.95
CA ASP A 152 -9.70 25.48 7.17
C ASP A 152 -8.73 24.28 7.10
N ARG A 153 -9.11 23.21 6.41
CA ARG A 153 -8.25 22.03 6.20
C ARG A 153 -7.17 22.24 5.13
N ILE A 154 -7.50 22.93 4.04
CA ILE A 154 -6.57 23.08 2.91
C ILE A 154 -5.64 24.28 3.07
N GLY A 155 -6.07 25.33 3.77
CA GLY A 155 -5.29 26.56 3.99
C GLY A 155 -3.89 26.28 4.52
N PRO A 156 -3.72 25.52 5.62
CA PRO A 156 -2.40 25.18 6.15
C PRO A 156 -1.49 24.42 5.17
N LEU A 157 -2.06 23.59 4.27
CA LEU A 157 -1.29 22.92 3.22
C LEU A 157 -0.77 23.92 2.18
N VAL A 158 -1.58 24.92 1.82
CA VAL A 158 -1.18 26.01 0.94
C VAL A 158 -0.10 26.85 1.59
N GLU A 159 -0.24 27.18 2.87
CA GLU A 159 0.76 27.91 3.65
C GLU A 159 2.10 27.18 3.69
N GLN A 160 2.06 25.86 3.88
CA GLN A 160 3.26 25.03 3.83
C GLN A 160 3.94 25.11 2.46
N ASP A 161 3.20 24.84 1.38
CA ASP A 161 3.81 24.66 0.06
C ASP A 161 4.18 25.96 -0.64
N VAL A 162 3.52 27.07 -0.30
CA VAL A 162 3.66 28.35 -1.00
C VAL A 162 4.39 29.38 -0.16
N TYR A 163 4.27 29.32 1.16
CA TYR A 163 4.80 30.34 2.08
C TYR A 163 5.81 29.79 3.10
N GLY A 164 6.15 28.50 3.02
CA GLY A 164 7.19 27.88 3.85
C GLY A 164 6.79 27.63 5.30
N TYR A 165 5.49 27.59 5.60
CA TYR A 165 5.01 27.19 6.92
C TYR A 165 5.43 25.75 7.22
N VAL A 166 6.01 25.53 8.42
CA VAL A 166 6.43 24.20 8.86
C VAL A 166 5.41 23.70 9.88
N PRO A 167 4.54 22.74 9.52
CA PRO A 167 3.56 22.23 10.45
C PRO A 167 4.20 21.36 11.54
N PRO A 168 3.64 21.35 12.76
CA PRO A 168 4.13 20.51 13.85
C PRO A 168 3.80 19.01 13.67
N GLY A 169 3.01 18.66 12.65
CA GLY A 169 2.63 17.28 12.35
C GLY A 169 1.87 17.14 11.01
N PRO A 170 1.37 15.93 10.70
CA PRO A 170 0.63 15.67 9.46
C PRO A 170 -0.64 16.51 9.33
N MET A 171 -0.84 17.14 8.16
CA MET A 171 -2.01 17.96 7.85
C MET A 171 -2.95 17.33 6.81
N THR A 172 -2.50 16.28 6.12
CA THR A 172 -3.29 15.53 5.13
C THR A 172 -4.21 14.51 5.80
N ALA A 173 -5.22 14.04 5.06
CA ALA A 173 -6.02 12.91 5.50
C ALA A 173 -5.17 11.62 5.56
N PRO A 174 -5.38 10.74 6.57
CA PRO A 174 -4.74 9.42 6.59
C PRO A 174 -5.01 8.64 5.31
N ASN A 175 -3.94 8.15 4.69
CA ASN A 175 -4.02 7.38 3.45
C ASN A 175 -3.49 5.96 3.66
N LEU A 176 -4.30 4.97 3.29
CA LEU A 176 -3.91 3.55 3.39
C LEU A 176 -2.73 3.25 2.46
N GLN A 177 -1.64 2.73 3.02
CA GLN A 177 -0.49 2.29 2.25
C GLN A 177 -0.61 0.83 1.84
N GLN A 178 -1.02 -0.03 2.78
CA GLN A 178 -1.15 -1.46 2.56
C GLN A 178 -2.16 -2.11 3.52
N ALA A 179 -2.68 -3.26 3.10
CA ALA A 179 -3.45 -4.18 3.92
C ALA A 179 -2.83 -5.57 3.81
N TYR A 180 -2.72 -6.32 4.91
CA TYR A 180 -2.23 -7.70 4.89
C TYR A 180 -2.76 -8.52 6.06
N PHE A 181 -2.88 -9.83 5.87
CA PHE A 181 -3.17 -10.75 6.98
C PHE A 181 -1.99 -10.82 7.93
N THR A 182 -2.24 -10.72 9.23
CA THR A 182 -1.20 -10.81 10.28
C THR A 182 -1.06 -12.21 10.84
N THR A 183 -1.95 -13.14 10.46
CA THR A 183 -1.94 -14.52 10.95
C THR A 183 -2.06 -15.53 9.80
N PRO A 184 -1.45 -16.71 9.93
CA PRO A 184 -1.64 -17.79 8.95
C PRO A 184 -3.10 -18.26 8.83
N ALA A 185 -3.87 -18.15 9.93
CA ALA A 185 -5.29 -18.48 9.97
C ALA A 185 -6.18 -17.46 9.22
N LYS A 186 -5.61 -16.33 8.77
CA LYS A 186 -6.32 -15.26 8.07
C LYS A 186 -7.53 -14.74 8.83
N ASN A 187 -7.38 -14.62 10.14
CA ASN A 187 -8.41 -14.12 11.06
C ASN A 187 -8.08 -12.72 11.61
N GLU A 188 -6.95 -12.12 11.24
CA GLU A 188 -6.62 -10.73 11.57
C GLU A 188 -5.98 -10.05 10.34
N ILE A 189 -6.37 -8.80 10.08
CA ILE A 189 -5.85 -7.96 8.99
C ILE A 189 -5.25 -6.70 9.60
N ALA A 190 -4.03 -6.34 9.22
CA ALA A 190 -3.44 -5.04 9.49
C ALA A 190 -3.71 -4.08 8.33
N LEU A 191 -4.19 -2.88 8.65
CA LEU A 191 -4.26 -1.73 7.75
C LEU A 191 -3.21 -0.72 8.18
N VAL A 192 -2.22 -0.47 7.33
CA VAL A 192 -1.12 0.47 7.62
C VAL A 192 -1.36 1.77 6.86
N PHE A 193 -1.45 2.88 7.60
CA PHE A 193 -1.63 4.22 7.08
C PHE A 193 -0.30 5.01 7.06
N ASP A 194 -0.26 6.12 6.35
CA ASP A 194 0.88 7.04 6.30
C ASP A 194 1.07 7.90 7.56
N GLN A 195 0.12 7.82 8.49
CA GLN A 195 0.11 8.59 9.73
C GLN A 195 -0.75 7.88 10.79
N ASN A 196 -0.70 8.38 12.02
CA ASN A 196 -1.46 7.81 13.13
C ASN A 196 -2.97 7.93 12.91
N VAL A 197 -3.69 6.83 13.16
CA VAL A 197 -5.15 6.74 13.00
C VAL A 197 -5.76 6.28 14.32
N ALA A 198 -6.86 6.91 14.71
CA ALA A 198 -7.67 6.50 15.84
C ALA A 198 -8.66 5.42 15.42
N TRP A 199 -8.80 4.38 16.26
CA TRP A 199 -9.81 3.35 16.08
C TRP A 199 -11.21 3.90 16.41
N SER A 200 -12.19 3.52 15.60
CA SER A 200 -13.60 3.76 15.86
C SER A 200 -14.30 2.41 16.07
N PRO A 201 -14.90 2.15 17.25
CA PRO A 201 -15.62 0.89 17.50
C PRO A 201 -16.78 0.62 16.53
N GLY A 202 -17.31 1.65 15.87
CA GLY A 202 -18.34 1.53 14.84
C GLY A 202 -17.80 1.33 13.42
N ALA A 203 -16.49 1.43 13.19
CA ALA A 203 -15.87 1.24 11.88
C ALA A 203 -16.08 -0.15 11.25
N PRO A 204 -16.21 -1.28 12.00
CA PRO A 204 -16.39 -2.59 11.39
C PRO A 204 -17.55 -2.69 10.40
N THR A 205 -18.65 -1.97 10.62
CA THR A 205 -19.82 -2.00 9.71
C THR A 205 -19.55 -1.34 8.35
N MET A 206 -18.46 -0.59 8.25
CA MET A 206 -18.03 0.17 7.07
C MET A 206 -16.82 -0.46 6.37
N LEU A 207 -16.36 -1.63 6.83
CA LEU A 207 -15.25 -2.39 6.27
C LEU A 207 -15.77 -3.69 5.65
N PHE A 208 -15.54 -3.85 4.35
CA PHE A 208 -16.11 -4.94 3.56
C PHE A 208 -14.98 -5.80 3.00
N LEU A 209 -15.08 -7.10 3.21
CA LEU A 209 -14.11 -8.09 2.74
C LEU A 209 -14.69 -8.89 1.57
N ALA A 210 -13.91 -9.06 0.51
CA ALA A 210 -14.32 -9.84 -0.67
C ALA A 210 -13.22 -10.79 -1.11
N ASN A 211 -13.60 -11.97 -1.62
CA ASN A 211 -12.68 -12.91 -2.24
C ASN A 211 -12.28 -12.46 -3.66
N SER A 212 -11.43 -13.24 -4.34
CA SER A 212 -10.95 -12.92 -5.70
C SER A 212 -12.04 -12.85 -6.78
N ALA A 213 -13.23 -13.39 -6.52
CA ALA A 213 -14.40 -13.29 -7.39
C ALA A 213 -15.31 -12.09 -7.03
N GLY A 214 -14.93 -11.27 -6.05
CA GLY A 214 -15.71 -10.12 -5.58
C GLY A 214 -16.88 -10.48 -4.66
N ALA A 215 -17.02 -11.74 -4.24
CA ALA A 215 -18.05 -12.16 -3.29
C ALA A 215 -17.60 -11.91 -1.86
N THR A 216 -18.54 -11.50 -0.99
CA THR A 216 -18.27 -11.27 0.44
C THR A 216 -17.58 -12.48 1.08
N SER A 217 -16.45 -12.26 1.78
CA SER A 217 -15.70 -13.32 2.44
C SER A 217 -15.23 -12.88 3.83
N GLY A 218 -15.97 -13.34 4.84
CA GLY A 218 -15.76 -12.94 6.23
C GLY A 218 -16.35 -11.56 6.55
N SER A 219 -16.22 -11.17 7.80
CA SER A 219 -16.64 -9.87 8.32
C SER A 219 -15.67 -9.38 9.38
N VAL A 220 -15.48 -8.07 9.47
CA VAL A 220 -14.72 -7.46 10.55
C VAL A 220 -15.61 -7.42 11.79
N SER A 221 -15.16 -8.01 12.90
CA SER A 221 -15.93 -8.05 14.15
C SER A 221 -15.55 -6.93 15.10
N THR A 222 -14.25 -6.61 15.18
CA THR A 222 -13.70 -5.54 16.00
C THR A 222 -12.32 -5.14 15.46
N GLY A 223 -11.67 -4.23 16.14
CA GLY A 223 -10.31 -3.84 15.84
C GLY A 223 -9.67 -3.02 16.96
N SER A 224 -8.43 -2.64 16.72
CA SER A 224 -7.67 -1.73 17.57
C SER A 224 -6.70 -0.93 16.70
N ALA A 225 -6.26 0.23 17.19
CA ALA A 225 -5.25 1.03 16.51
C ALA A 225 -4.05 1.25 17.42
N THR A 226 -2.85 1.15 16.85
CA THR A 226 -1.59 1.50 17.52
C THR A 226 -0.71 2.21 16.51
N GLY A 227 -0.36 3.47 16.78
CA GLY A 227 0.33 4.32 15.83
C GLY A 227 -0.46 4.48 14.52
N ASN A 228 0.17 4.14 13.40
CA ASN A 228 -0.40 4.19 12.05
C ASN A 228 -1.06 2.87 11.60
N THR A 229 -1.11 1.87 12.47
CA THR A 229 -1.63 0.54 12.12
C THR A 229 -2.96 0.29 12.82
N VAL A 230 -3.99 -0.07 12.04
CA VAL A 230 -5.27 -0.55 12.53
C VAL A 230 -5.33 -2.06 12.33
N LYS A 231 -5.41 -2.82 13.42
CA LYS A 231 -5.62 -4.27 13.39
C LYS A 231 -7.11 -4.58 13.43
N LEU A 232 -7.57 -5.39 12.49
CA LEU A 232 -8.96 -5.80 12.33
C LEU A 232 -9.09 -7.27 12.67
N GLN A 233 -9.94 -7.61 13.62
CA GLN A 233 -10.32 -9.00 13.86
C GLN A 233 -11.36 -9.41 12.82
N VAL A 234 -11.08 -10.50 12.11
CA VAL A 234 -11.99 -11.12 11.14
C VAL A 234 -12.69 -12.30 11.82
N ALA A 235 -14.01 -12.40 11.62
CA ALA A 235 -14.81 -13.48 12.15
C ALA A 235 -14.48 -14.80 11.42
N GLY A 236 -13.67 -15.64 12.07
CA GLY A 236 -13.21 -16.92 11.52
C GLY A 236 -12.11 -16.76 10.45
N ALA A 237 -11.70 -17.88 9.86
CA ALA A 237 -10.75 -17.88 8.75
C ALA A 237 -11.41 -17.30 7.49
N SER A 238 -10.76 -16.31 6.86
CA SER A 238 -11.28 -15.65 5.67
C SER A 238 -10.48 -16.01 4.40
N SER A 239 -11.19 -16.08 3.28
CA SER A 239 -10.60 -16.15 1.93
C SER A 239 -10.58 -14.78 1.23
N ALA A 240 -10.76 -13.70 1.99
CA ALA A 240 -10.73 -12.35 1.46
C ALA A 240 -9.40 -12.09 0.74
N ALA A 241 -9.53 -11.56 -0.47
CA ALA A 241 -8.44 -11.08 -1.30
C ALA A 241 -8.38 -9.56 -1.32
N THR A 242 -9.51 -8.87 -1.07
CA THR A 242 -9.59 -7.42 -1.03
C THR A 242 -10.38 -6.91 0.17
N ILE A 243 -10.09 -5.66 0.56
CA ILE A 243 -10.84 -4.89 1.53
C ILE A 243 -11.27 -3.53 0.96
N THR A 244 -12.50 -3.14 1.26
CA THR A 244 -13.08 -1.83 0.92
C THR A 244 -13.51 -1.12 2.20
N TYR A 245 -13.12 0.13 2.36
CA TYR A 245 -13.60 1.04 3.40
C TYR A 245 -14.60 2.02 2.80
N LEU A 246 -15.83 1.99 3.31
CA LEU A 246 -16.99 2.75 2.83
C LEU A 246 -17.41 2.41 1.39
N LYS A 247 -18.21 1.35 1.24
CA LYS A 247 -18.85 0.95 -0.03
C LYS A 247 -20.14 1.76 -0.27
N GLY A 248 -20.02 3.00 -0.70
CA GLY A 248 -21.14 3.94 -0.83
C GLY A 248 -21.78 4.29 0.52
N LEU A 249 -23.12 4.31 0.56
CA LEU A 249 -23.88 4.58 1.78
C LEU A 249 -24.23 3.31 2.57
N VAL A 250 -23.73 2.14 2.16
CA VAL A 250 -23.97 0.88 2.88
C VAL A 250 -23.37 1.00 4.28
N SER A 251 -24.23 0.94 5.29
CA SER A 251 -23.87 1.08 6.71
C SER A 251 -23.12 2.38 7.06
N TRP A 252 -23.19 3.40 6.20
CA TRP A 252 -22.44 4.63 6.38
C TRP A 252 -22.94 5.41 7.59
N GLN A 253 -22.00 5.73 8.49
CA GLN A 253 -22.25 6.57 9.66
C GLN A 253 -21.03 7.45 9.91
N GLN A 254 -21.23 8.78 9.89
CA GLN A 254 -20.13 9.74 10.07
C GLN A 254 -19.43 9.59 11.42
N SER A 255 -20.17 9.25 12.49
CA SER A 255 -19.62 9.01 13.83
C SER A 255 -18.64 7.85 13.89
N ASN A 256 -18.69 6.96 12.88
CA ASN A 256 -17.94 5.72 12.89
C ASN A 256 -16.66 5.79 12.06
N LEU A 257 -16.33 6.95 11.49
CA LEU A 257 -15.18 7.10 10.60
C LEU A 257 -13.86 6.78 11.32
N LEU A 258 -12.90 6.27 10.56
CA LEU A 258 -11.51 6.29 10.96
C LEU A 258 -11.00 7.72 10.82
N VAL A 259 -10.36 8.24 11.86
CA VAL A 259 -9.92 9.64 11.92
C VAL A 259 -8.45 9.69 12.31
N GLY A 260 -7.67 10.52 11.64
CA GLY A 260 -6.28 10.77 12.01
C GLY A 260 -6.18 11.52 13.35
N TYR A 261 -5.03 11.46 14.00
CA TYR A 261 -4.79 12.25 15.22
C TYR A 261 -4.83 13.77 14.97
N ASN A 262 -4.76 14.19 13.70
CA ASN A 262 -4.97 15.56 13.25
C ASN A 262 -6.45 15.95 13.07
N GLY A 263 -7.40 15.06 13.42
CA GLY A 263 -8.84 15.32 13.31
C GLY A 263 -9.41 15.21 11.89
N VAL A 264 -8.60 14.81 10.90
CA VAL A 264 -9.04 14.62 9.52
C VAL A 264 -9.49 13.16 9.32
N ALA A 265 -10.69 12.96 8.78
CA ALA A 265 -11.17 11.62 8.42
C ALA A 265 -10.22 10.95 7.42
N ALA A 266 -9.96 9.65 7.57
CA ALA A 266 -9.18 8.89 6.62
C ALA A 266 -9.78 8.97 5.21
N LEU A 267 -8.92 8.86 4.18
CA LEU A 267 -9.39 8.64 2.82
C LEU A 267 -9.99 7.23 2.71
N THR A 268 -11.08 7.12 1.97
CA THR A 268 -11.73 5.84 1.70
C THR A 268 -11.03 5.10 0.59
N PHE A 269 -11.07 3.78 0.64
CA PHE A 269 -10.39 2.92 -0.32
C PHE A 269 -11.29 1.78 -0.76
N ALA A 270 -11.11 1.30 -1.98
CA ALA A 270 -11.92 0.24 -2.56
C ALA A 270 -11.06 -0.83 -3.19
N ASP A 271 -11.47 -2.08 -3.02
CA ASP A 271 -10.88 -3.25 -3.65
C ASP A 271 -9.35 -3.35 -3.43
N VAL A 272 -8.86 -2.86 -2.28
CA VAL A 272 -7.44 -2.89 -1.95
C VAL A 272 -7.03 -4.32 -1.64
N ALA A 273 -6.00 -4.80 -2.33
CA ALA A 273 -5.47 -6.15 -2.12
C ALA A 273 -5.00 -6.35 -0.68
N ILE A 274 -5.37 -7.50 -0.10
CA ILE A 274 -4.88 -7.96 1.20
C ILE A 274 -3.67 -8.87 0.93
N GLY A 275 -2.49 -8.39 1.29
CA GLY A 275 -1.26 -9.18 1.25
C GLY A 275 -1.30 -10.39 2.19
N THR A 276 -0.49 -11.39 1.88
CA THR A 276 -0.26 -12.55 2.75
C THR A 276 1.05 -12.38 3.51
N LEU A 277 1.17 -13.03 4.67
CA LEU A 277 2.46 -13.19 5.33
C LEU A 277 3.46 -13.87 4.39
N THR A 278 4.71 -13.39 4.41
CA THR A 278 5.84 -14.16 3.88
C THR A 278 6.01 -15.46 4.67
N PRO A 279 6.70 -16.48 4.12
CA PRO A 279 6.94 -17.72 4.84
C PRO A 279 7.62 -17.52 6.21
N TYR A 280 8.61 -16.61 6.29
CA TYR A 280 9.25 -16.25 7.56
C TYR A 280 8.24 -15.64 8.55
N GLN A 281 7.45 -14.64 8.13
CA GLN A 281 6.48 -14.02 9.03
C GLN A 281 5.41 -15.03 9.49
N SER A 282 5.00 -15.94 8.61
CA SER A 282 4.10 -17.04 8.98
C SER A 282 4.72 -17.98 10.02
N TRP A 283 6.02 -18.20 9.97
CA TRP A 283 6.76 -18.97 10.97
C TRP A 283 6.91 -18.20 12.27
N ALA A 284 7.35 -16.93 12.22
CA ALA A 284 7.60 -16.09 13.38
C ALA A 284 6.34 -15.79 14.20
N THR A 285 5.18 -15.70 13.54
CA THR A 285 3.88 -15.51 14.22
C THR A 285 3.33 -16.76 14.88
N ASN A 286 3.95 -17.93 14.70
CA ASN A 286 3.53 -19.15 15.36
C ASN A 286 3.96 -19.13 16.83
N PRO A 287 3.03 -19.24 17.81
CA PRO A 287 3.38 -19.23 19.24
C PRO A 287 4.38 -20.30 19.65
N ALA A 288 4.51 -21.39 18.88
CA ALA A 288 5.52 -22.43 19.12
C ALA A 288 6.97 -21.91 19.02
N GLN A 289 7.21 -20.79 18.34
CA GLN A 289 8.55 -20.18 18.27
C GLN A 289 8.87 -19.32 19.51
N GLY A 290 7.87 -18.97 20.33
CA GLY A 290 8.03 -18.07 21.48
C GLY A 290 8.44 -16.63 21.15
N LEU A 291 8.35 -16.24 19.87
CA LEU A 291 8.63 -14.88 19.42
C LEU A 291 7.44 -13.96 19.72
N THR A 292 7.74 -12.70 20.05
CA THR A 292 6.78 -11.64 20.32
C THR A 292 6.90 -10.55 19.27
N ALA A 293 5.77 -10.25 18.62
CA ALA A 293 5.71 -9.29 17.52
C ALA A 293 6.23 -7.90 17.90
N GLY A 294 7.23 -7.40 17.16
CA GLY A 294 7.87 -6.11 17.38
C GLY A 294 8.83 -6.06 18.57
N VAL A 295 9.14 -7.20 19.19
CA VAL A 295 10.04 -7.29 20.35
C VAL A 295 11.29 -8.08 20.02
N ASN A 296 11.14 -9.28 19.46
CA ASN A 296 12.25 -10.20 19.18
C ASN A 296 11.98 -11.10 17.96
N ASP A 297 11.06 -10.71 17.08
CA ASP A 297 10.64 -11.46 15.89
C ASP A 297 11.33 -11.01 14.60
N GLY A 298 12.31 -10.12 14.69
CA GLY A 298 13.10 -9.63 13.56
C GLY A 298 13.97 -10.75 12.97
N PRO A 299 14.16 -10.79 11.63
CA PRO A 299 14.98 -11.82 10.98
C PRO A 299 16.43 -11.91 11.50
N THR A 300 17.00 -10.79 11.95
CA THR A 300 18.37 -10.70 12.48
C THR A 300 18.44 -10.75 14.01
N ASP A 301 17.29 -10.92 14.69
CA ASP A 301 17.29 -11.04 16.14
C ASP A 301 17.79 -12.44 16.53
N ASP A 302 18.48 -12.52 17.67
CA ASP A 302 18.98 -13.75 18.29
C ASP A 302 18.54 -13.73 19.77
N PRO A 303 17.32 -14.19 20.08
CA PRO A 303 16.76 -14.03 21.42
C PRO A 303 17.42 -14.92 22.49
N ASP A 304 17.99 -16.06 22.10
CA ASP A 304 18.63 -17.01 23.02
C ASP A 304 20.16 -16.88 23.09
N LEU A 305 20.74 -16.00 22.28
CA LEU A 305 22.15 -15.60 22.27
C LEU A 305 23.11 -16.74 21.94
N ASP A 306 22.69 -17.67 21.09
CA ASP A 306 23.54 -18.77 20.63
C ASP A 306 24.31 -18.44 19.33
N GLY A 307 24.06 -17.27 18.75
CA GLY A 307 24.70 -16.80 17.52
C GLY A 307 23.99 -17.23 16.24
N ILE A 308 22.79 -17.82 16.33
CA ILE A 308 21.95 -18.16 15.18
C ILE A 308 20.73 -17.24 15.15
N GLU A 309 20.75 -16.30 14.20
CA GLU A 309 19.64 -15.36 14.03
C GLU A 309 18.34 -16.08 13.59
N ASN A 310 17.19 -15.51 13.95
CA ASN A 310 15.85 -16.03 13.61
C ASN A 310 15.70 -16.46 12.14
N GLN A 311 16.30 -15.73 11.20
CA GLN A 311 16.26 -16.05 9.77
C GLN A 311 16.94 -17.39 9.45
N LEU A 312 18.06 -17.67 10.13
CA LEU A 312 18.78 -18.93 10.02
C LEU A 312 18.04 -20.04 10.79
N GLU A 313 17.50 -19.75 11.97
CA GLU A 313 16.64 -20.67 12.72
C GLU A 313 15.45 -21.15 11.86
N PHE A 314 14.78 -20.22 11.17
CA PHE A 314 13.70 -20.51 10.24
C PHE A 314 14.14 -21.42 9.09
N VAL A 315 15.32 -21.18 8.51
CA VAL A 315 15.85 -22.03 7.44
C VAL A 315 16.24 -23.39 7.98
N LEU A 316 17.00 -23.46 9.06
CA LEU A 316 17.62 -24.67 9.55
C LEU A 316 16.68 -25.54 10.41
N GLY A 317 15.49 -25.02 10.73
CA GLY A 317 14.49 -25.69 11.56
C GLY A 317 14.87 -25.72 13.03
N GLY A 318 15.57 -24.69 13.51
CA GLY A 318 15.92 -24.53 14.90
C GLY A 318 14.76 -23.99 15.76
N ALA A 319 15.07 -23.60 17.00
CA ALA A 319 14.15 -23.06 17.98
C ALA A 319 14.71 -21.75 18.58
N PRO A 320 14.19 -20.57 18.18
CA PRO A 320 14.73 -19.24 18.53
C PRO A 320 14.85 -18.84 20.01
N ILE A 321 14.36 -19.69 20.90
CA ILE A 321 14.30 -19.46 22.35
C ILE A 321 15.06 -20.56 23.11
N VAL A 322 15.76 -21.44 22.39
CA VAL A 322 16.48 -22.59 22.94
C VAL A 322 17.88 -22.62 22.36
N SER A 323 18.82 -22.05 23.11
CA SER A 323 20.24 -22.01 22.76
C SER A 323 20.77 -23.40 22.37
N SER A 324 21.10 -23.58 21.08
CA SER A 324 21.44 -24.88 20.50
C SER A 324 22.17 -24.74 19.16
N GLN A 325 23.43 -25.19 19.11
CA GLN A 325 24.22 -25.25 17.87
C GLN A 325 23.91 -26.46 16.97
N ALA A 326 22.97 -27.33 17.37
CA ALA A 326 22.62 -28.55 16.64
C ALA A 326 22.15 -28.36 15.18
N PRO A 327 21.44 -27.29 14.80
CA PRO A 327 20.92 -27.13 13.43
C PRO A 327 21.97 -26.61 12.45
N LEU A 328 23.18 -26.24 12.92
CA LEU A 328 24.21 -25.69 12.05
C LEU A 328 24.67 -26.64 10.95
N PRO A 329 25.03 -26.10 9.76
CA PRO A 329 25.59 -26.89 8.68
C PRO A 329 26.88 -27.61 9.07
N THR A 330 27.12 -28.75 8.43
CA THR A 330 28.34 -29.53 8.57
C THR A 330 29.16 -29.47 7.28
N LEU A 331 30.48 -29.41 7.41
CA LEU A 331 31.41 -29.50 6.29
C LEU A 331 32.25 -30.77 6.46
N THR A 332 32.04 -31.75 5.58
CA THR A 332 32.75 -33.04 5.62
C THR A 332 33.71 -33.16 4.45
N LYS A 333 34.94 -33.58 4.71
CA LYS A 333 35.93 -33.89 3.68
C LYS A 333 35.91 -35.39 3.39
N SER A 334 35.42 -35.78 2.22
CA SER A 334 35.49 -37.16 1.71
C SER A 334 36.65 -37.31 0.72
N THR A 335 36.96 -38.54 0.30
CA THR A 335 38.05 -38.81 -0.63
C THR A 335 37.80 -38.10 -1.97
N GLY A 336 38.49 -36.96 -2.18
CA GLY A 336 38.42 -36.19 -3.42
C GLY A 336 37.34 -35.10 -3.49
N SER A 337 36.53 -34.88 -2.45
CA SER A 337 35.51 -33.82 -2.44
C SER A 337 35.22 -33.28 -1.03
N TRP A 338 34.73 -32.04 -0.97
CA TRP A 338 34.11 -31.48 0.23
C TRP A 338 32.59 -31.50 0.07
N VAL A 339 31.87 -31.79 1.15
CA VAL A 339 30.40 -31.78 1.18
C VAL A 339 29.94 -30.87 2.30
N PHE A 340 29.26 -29.80 1.92
CA PHE A 340 28.56 -28.91 2.85
C PHE A 340 27.10 -29.35 2.95
N ALA A 341 26.67 -29.76 4.14
CA ALA A 341 25.37 -30.38 4.35
C ALA A 341 24.59 -29.70 5.47
N TYR A 342 23.31 -29.46 5.24
CA TYR A 342 22.39 -28.91 6.24
C TYR A 342 20.96 -29.38 5.96
N ASN A 343 20.11 -29.32 6.97
CA ASN A 343 18.68 -29.50 6.78
C ASN A 343 18.04 -28.13 6.59
N ARG A 344 17.17 -27.97 5.59
CA ARG A 344 16.34 -26.78 5.45
C ARG A 344 14.87 -27.10 5.69
N SER A 345 14.14 -26.20 6.34
CA SER A 345 12.68 -26.29 6.48
C SER A 345 12.00 -26.16 5.12
N PHE A 346 10.90 -26.90 4.92
CA PHE A 346 10.12 -26.82 3.67
C PHE A 346 9.62 -25.38 3.41
N ALA A 347 9.21 -24.69 4.46
CA ALA A 347 8.68 -23.33 4.38
C ALA A 347 9.71 -22.30 3.90
N SER A 348 11.01 -22.58 4.10
CA SER A 348 12.08 -21.67 3.68
C SER A 348 12.56 -21.86 2.24
N ARG A 349 11.99 -22.81 1.48
CA ARG A 349 12.41 -23.06 0.09
C ARG A 349 12.26 -21.82 -0.79
N PRO A 350 13.08 -21.66 -1.85
CA PRO A 350 12.85 -20.63 -2.86
C PRO A 350 11.42 -20.73 -3.45
N PRO A 351 10.75 -19.59 -3.70
CA PRO A 351 11.24 -18.21 -3.58
C PRO A 351 11.10 -17.61 -2.17
N GLY A 352 10.66 -18.38 -1.17
CA GLY A 352 10.45 -17.88 0.20
C GLY A 352 11.72 -17.40 0.91
N THR A 353 12.87 -17.97 0.55
CA THR A 353 14.19 -17.40 0.83
C THR A 353 15.12 -17.61 -0.36
N THR A 354 16.17 -16.79 -0.44
CA THR A 354 17.36 -17.06 -1.25
C THR A 354 18.44 -17.60 -0.33
N GLN A 355 18.91 -18.81 -0.62
CA GLN A 355 19.97 -19.48 0.14
C GLN A 355 21.21 -19.58 -0.74
N ILE A 356 22.37 -19.19 -0.22
CA ILE A 356 23.64 -19.19 -0.94
C ILE A 356 24.67 -19.89 -0.06
N VAL A 357 25.29 -20.95 -0.58
CA VAL A 357 26.50 -21.51 0.03
C VAL A 357 27.69 -20.76 -0.53
N GLU A 358 28.40 -20.09 0.36
CA GLU A 358 29.63 -19.38 0.06
C GLU A 358 30.81 -20.25 0.48
N TYR A 359 31.80 -20.43 -0.40
CA TYR A 359 32.98 -21.25 -0.10
C TYR A 359 34.28 -20.64 -0.65
N GLY A 360 35.40 -21.07 -0.07
CA GLY A 360 36.74 -20.61 -0.45
C GLY A 360 37.85 -21.35 0.30
N ASP A 361 39.09 -21.05 -0.04
CA ASP A 361 40.31 -21.54 0.63
C ASP A 361 40.83 -20.57 1.71
N ASN A 362 40.15 -19.43 1.88
CA ASN A 362 40.40 -18.42 2.88
C ASN A 362 39.10 -17.64 3.21
N LEU A 363 39.16 -16.68 4.14
CA LEU A 363 37.99 -15.91 4.61
C LEU A 363 37.64 -14.69 3.73
N SER A 364 38.30 -14.51 2.59
CA SER A 364 38.07 -13.45 1.61
C SER A 364 37.81 -14.01 0.19
N GLY A 365 37.13 -13.26 -0.67
CA GLY A 365 36.93 -13.67 -2.07
C GLY A 365 36.02 -14.89 -2.26
N TRP A 366 34.91 -14.96 -1.52
CA TRP A 366 33.98 -16.09 -1.53
C TRP A 366 33.40 -16.40 -2.91
N THR A 367 33.43 -17.68 -3.30
CA THR A 367 32.64 -18.19 -4.42
C THR A 367 31.22 -18.48 -3.94
N GLN A 368 30.22 -18.05 -4.71
CA GLN A 368 28.81 -18.18 -4.34
C GLN A 368 28.13 -19.27 -5.16
N LEU A 369 27.38 -20.14 -4.48
CA LEU A 369 26.51 -21.13 -5.09
C LEU A 369 25.09 -20.96 -4.54
N THR A 370 24.18 -20.46 -5.39
CA THR A 370 22.76 -20.34 -5.04
C THR A 370 22.11 -21.71 -4.98
N ILE A 371 21.38 -21.97 -3.89
CA ILE A 371 20.72 -23.24 -3.65
C ILE A 371 19.37 -23.27 -4.39
N PRO A 372 19.19 -24.19 -5.35
CA PRO A 372 17.98 -24.29 -6.15
C PRO A 372 16.79 -24.91 -5.39
N ALA A 373 15.62 -24.89 -6.04
CA ALA A 373 14.43 -25.57 -5.55
C ALA A 373 14.55 -27.11 -5.61
N GLY A 374 15.29 -27.65 -6.59
CA GLY A 374 15.50 -29.09 -6.80
C GLY A 374 16.95 -29.44 -7.15
N ASN A 375 17.23 -30.72 -7.41
CA ASN A 375 18.59 -31.21 -7.64
C ASN A 375 19.29 -30.53 -8.83
N THR A 376 20.61 -30.36 -8.71
CA THR A 376 21.51 -29.95 -9.80
C THR A 376 22.79 -30.78 -9.75
N THR A 377 23.72 -30.56 -10.68
CA THR A 377 25.00 -31.29 -10.73
C THR A 377 25.76 -31.27 -9.41
N ASN A 378 25.74 -30.13 -8.68
CA ASN A 378 26.52 -29.95 -7.46
C ASN A 378 25.65 -29.85 -6.19
N VAL A 379 24.33 -29.97 -6.31
CA VAL A 379 23.40 -29.88 -5.17
C VAL A 379 22.44 -31.05 -5.22
N THR A 380 22.47 -31.88 -4.17
CA THR A 380 21.49 -32.93 -3.94
C THR A 380 20.57 -32.51 -2.81
N ILE A 381 19.27 -32.64 -3.03
CA ILE A 381 18.19 -32.26 -2.12
C ILE A 381 17.35 -33.51 -1.92
N THR A 382 17.37 -34.03 -0.69
CA THR A 382 16.63 -35.23 -0.29
C THR A 382 15.52 -34.83 0.67
N PRO A 383 14.24 -34.95 0.29
CA PRO A 383 13.12 -34.67 1.19
C PRO A 383 13.13 -35.57 2.44
N GLN A 384 12.92 -34.98 3.61
CA GLN A 384 12.88 -35.64 4.93
C GLN A 384 11.68 -35.13 5.74
N GLY A 385 10.48 -35.54 5.35
CA GLY A 385 9.24 -35.10 5.99
C GLY A 385 8.98 -33.61 5.75
N ASN A 386 9.07 -32.79 6.80
CA ASN A 386 8.88 -31.33 6.74
C ASN A 386 10.18 -30.53 6.49
N THR A 387 11.29 -31.22 6.23
CA THR A 387 12.58 -30.63 5.88
C THR A 387 13.13 -31.24 4.59
N ASP A 388 14.13 -30.59 3.99
CA ASP A 388 15.01 -31.19 2.99
C ASP A 388 16.42 -31.30 3.56
N ARG A 389 17.06 -32.44 3.37
CA ARG A 389 18.52 -32.55 3.49
C ARG A 389 19.15 -32.00 2.22
N VAL A 390 19.90 -30.90 2.34
CA VAL A 390 20.66 -30.28 1.25
C VAL A 390 22.13 -30.65 1.40
N GLU A 391 22.71 -31.18 0.34
CA GLU A 391 24.12 -31.55 0.26
C GLU A 391 24.74 -30.90 -0.97
N VAL A 392 25.72 -30.03 -0.73
CA VAL A 392 26.44 -29.30 -1.75
C VAL A 392 27.83 -29.89 -1.90
N THR A 393 28.09 -30.45 -3.08
CA THR A 393 29.41 -30.97 -3.46
C THR A 393 30.28 -29.80 -3.90
N LEU A 394 31.33 -29.52 -3.13
CA LEU A 394 32.25 -28.43 -3.34
C LEU A 394 33.57 -28.93 -3.97
N PRO A 395 34.26 -28.11 -4.77
CA PRO A 395 35.60 -28.44 -5.27
C PRO A 395 36.60 -28.56 -4.11
N VAL A 396 37.83 -29.00 -4.41
CA VAL A 396 38.90 -29.08 -3.40
C VAL A 396 39.26 -27.67 -2.92
N LEU A 397 38.94 -27.35 -1.67
CA LEU A 397 39.11 -26.02 -1.05
C LEU A 397 40.52 -25.77 -0.46
N GLY A 398 41.55 -26.43 -0.98
CA GLY A 398 42.92 -26.31 -0.45
C GLY A 398 43.13 -26.97 0.92
N ALA A 399 44.15 -26.50 1.66
CA ALA A 399 44.56 -27.03 2.96
C ALA A 399 43.61 -26.61 4.11
N ALA A 400 43.05 -25.40 4.02
CA ALA A 400 42.05 -24.86 4.95
C ALA A 400 40.79 -24.50 4.15
N GLY A 401 39.82 -25.41 4.11
CA GLY A 401 38.56 -25.19 3.40
C GLY A 401 37.55 -24.45 4.28
N PHE A 402 36.94 -23.40 3.74
CA PHE A 402 35.89 -22.64 4.42
C PHE A 402 34.59 -22.69 3.63
N ALA A 403 33.46 -22.81 4.33
CA ALA A 403 32.13 -22.72 3.76
C ALA A 403 31.16 -22.11 4.78
N ARG A 404 30.19 -21.33 4.30
CA ARG A 404 29.10 -20.78 5.10
C ARG A 404 27.79 -20.72 4.32
N LEU A 405 26.68 -20.72 5.05
CA LEU A 405 25.36 -20.49 4.50
C LEU A 405 24.98 -19.03 4.69
N LYS A 406 24.54 -18.37 3.62
CA LYS A 406 23.95 -17.03 3.63
C LYS A 406 22.48 -17.14 3.22
N VAL A 407 21.60 -16.49 3.98
CA VAL A 407 20.15 -16.49 3.74
C VAL A 407 19.64 -15.06 3.63
N THR A 408 18.76 -14.81 2.67
CA THR A 408 17.99 -13.56 2.57
C THR A 408 16.53 -13.88 2.23
N GLN A 409 15.58 -13.05 2.64
CA GLN A 409 14.16 -13.19 2.32
C GLN A 409 13.65 -12.11 1.38
#